data_AF-A0A560GTC4-F1
#
_entry.id   AF-A0A560GTC4-F1
#
_cell.length_a   1.000
_cell.length_b   1.000
_cell.length_c   1.000
_cell.angle_alpha   90.00
_cell.angle_beta   90.00
_cell.angle_gamma   90.00
#
_symmetry.space_group_name_H-M   'P 1'
#
loop_
_entity.id
_entity.type
_entity.pdbx_description
1 polymer ?
#
loop_
_entity_poly.entity_id
_entity_poly.type
_entity_poly.pdbx_seq_one_letter_code
_entity_poly.pdbx_strand_id
1 'polypeptide(L)'
;MDDFIASNLDYSRSFTATVAMNAICNLHPFLNGNGRTSRVLFNLVVGTHRLPPLYVPLYTLSKISHGGFLIRLRQAQYHNDWHPLADFITNGLDLLYPVHSSSG
;
A
#
# COMPACT_ATOMS: atom_id res chain seq x y z
N MET A 1 15.18 3.67 -5.13
CA MET A 1 13.78 3.66 -4.65
C MET A 1 13.07 4.91 -5.12
N ASP A 2 13.70 6.07 -4.96
CA ASP A 2 13.20 7.36 -5.45
C ASP A 2 12.94 7.36 -6.96
N ASP A 3 13.88 6.86 -7.77
CA ASP A 3 13.70 6.74 -9.23
C ASP A 3 12.50 5.86 -9.61
N PHE A 4 12.25 4.79 -8.86
CA PHE A 4 11.11 3.90 -9.10
C PHE A 4 9.80 4.62 -8.77
N ILE A 5 9.73 5.27 -7.60
CA ILE A 5 8.52 6.00 -7.19
C ILE A 5 8.24 7.11 -8.21
N ALA A 6 9.22 7.97 -8.49
CA ALA A 6 9.08 9.09 -9.40
C ALA A 6 8.64 8.67 -10.82
N SER A 7 9.19 7.59 -11.34
CA SER A 7 8.84 7.07 -12.67
C SER A 7 7.50 6.34 -12.72
N ASN A 8 6.91 5.98 -11.57
CA ASN A 8 5.65 5.22 -11.51
C ASN A 8 4.50 5.95 -10.79
N LEU A 9 4.63 7.25 -10.52
CA LEU A 9 3.55 8.05 -9.95
C LEU A 9 2.35 8.22 -10.91
N ASP A 10 2.61 8.21 -12.22
CA ASP A 10 1.58 8.41 -13.25
C ASP A 10 0.78 7.13 -13.57
N TYR A 11 1.15 5.97 -13.02
CA TYR A 11 0.36 4.73 -13.06
C TYR A 11 -0.67 4.71 -11.91
N SER A 12 -0.80 3.59 -11.20
CA SER A 12 -1.64 3.48 -10.01
C SER A 12 -0.85 3.89 -8.76
N ARG A 13 -1.12 5.07 -8.20
CA ARG A 13 -0.48 5.56 -6.96
C ARG A 13 -0.59 4.57 -5.79
N SER A 14 -1.70 3.83 -5.70
CA SER A 14 -1.90 2.82 -4.65
C SER A 14 -1.03 1.60 -4.88
N PHE A 15 -0.85 1.16 -6.12
CA PHE A 15 0.06 0.07 -6.45
C PHE A 15 1.53 0.47 -6.24
N THR A 16 1.94 1.65 -6.70
CA THR A 16 3.29 2.20 -6.46
C THR A 16 3.58 2.31 -4.97
N ALA A 17 2.63 2.82 -4.17
CA ALA A 17 2.73 2.85 -2.71
C ALA A 17 2.85 1.44 -2.11
N THR A 18 2.09 0.47 -2.64
CA THR A 18 2.12 -0.93 -2.21
C THR A 18 3.48 -1.57 -2.44
N VAL A 19 4.06 -1.39 -3.64
CA VAL A 19 5.40 -1.90 -3.97
C VAL A 19 6.46 -1.26 -3.07
N ALA A 20 6.41 0.06 -2.89
CA ALA A 20 7.35 0.78 -2.03
C ALA A 20 7.27 0.31 -0.56
N MET A 21 6.06 0.14 -0.04
CA MET A 21 5.84 -0.40 1.30
C MET A 21 6.37 -1.84 1.42
N ASN A 22 6.06 -2.72 0.45
CA ASN A 22 6.51 -4.11 0.45
C ASN A 22 8.05 -4.20 0.42
N ALA A 23 8.71 -3.34 -0.34
CA ALA A 23 10.18 -3.27 -0.38
C ALA A 23 10.79 -2.94 0.99
N ILE A 24 10.27 -1.95 1.73
CA ILE A 24 10.75 -1.66 3.10
C ILE A 24 10.49 -2.84 4.05
N CYS A 25 9.31 -3.47 3.95
CA CYS A 25 8.99 -4.65 4.76
C CYS A 25 9.92 -5.84 4.50
N ASN A 26 10.38 -6.02 3.26
CA ASN A 26 11.22 -7.15 2.86
C ASN A 26 12.71 -6.90 3.04
N LEU A 27 13.20 -5.71 2.68
CA LEU A 27 14.61 -5.34 2.85
C LEU A 27 14.96 -5.16 4.33
N HIS A 28 13.99 -4.75 5.14
CA HIS A 28 14.15 -4.51 6.57
C HIS A 28 15.40 -3.64 6.90
N PRO A 29 15.58 -2.47 6.25
CA PRO A 29 16.84 -1.73 6.28
C PRO A 29 17.18 -1.10 7.64
N PHE A 30 16.21 -0.90 8.52
CA PHE A 30 16.43 -0.31 9.84
C PHE A 30 16.54 -1.38 10.93
N LEU A 31 17.30 -1.10 11.98
CA LEU A 31 17.39 -1.96 13.17
C LEU A 31 16.00 -2.19 13.82
N ASN A 32 15.16 -1.16 13.82
CA ASN A 32 13.78 -1.21 14.31
C ASN A 32 12.92 -0.22 13.49
N GLY A 33 11.61 -0.44 13.47
CA GLY A 33 10.65 0.53 12.94
C GLY A 33 10.28 0.32 11.48
N ASN A 34 10.81 -0.69 10.79
CA ASN A 34 10.50 -0.95 9.37
C ASN A 34 9.00 -0.99 9.09
N GLY A 35 8.22 -1.63 9.95
CA GLY A 35 6.76 -1.65 9.81
C GLY A 35 6.10 -0.28 9.98
N ARG A 36 6.62 0.61 10.85
CA ARG A 36 6.13 1.99 10.98
C ARG A 36 6.52 2.79 9.74
N THR A 37 7.78 2.70 9.35
CA THR A 37 8.32 3.41 8.19
C THR A 37 7.62 3.01 6.90
N SER A 38 7.35 1.72 6.68
CA SER A 38 6.67 1.26 5.47
C SER A 38 5.24 1.82 5.35
N ARG A 39 4.50 1.90 6.47
CA ARG A 39 3.15 2.50 6.50
C ARG A 39 3.16 4.01 6.30
N VAL A 40 4.14 4.71 6.86
CA VAL A 40 4.33 6.15 6.62
C VAL A 40 4.65 6.39 5.15
N LEU A 41 5.62 5.66 4.60
CA LEU A 41 5.99 5.74 3.18
C LEU A 41 4.80 5.46 2.26
N PHE A 42 4.01 4.42 2.55
CA PHE A 42 2.79 4.13 1.80
C PHE A 42 1.87 5.35 1.72
N ASN A 43 1.59 5.96 2.88
CA ASN A 43 0.67 7.11 2.96
C ASN A 43 1.24 8.37 2.30
N LEU A 44 2.56 8.55 2.33
CA LEU A 44 3.23 9.63 1.59
C LEU A 44 3.09 9.46 0.07
N VAL A 45 3.28 8.25 -0.45
CA VAL A 45 3.18 7.97 -1.90
C VAL A 45 1.73 8.06 -2.40
N VAL A 46 0.78 7.50 -1.63
CA VAL A 46 -0.64 7.57 -2.02
C VAL A 46 -1.24 8.97 -1.84
N GLY A 47 -0.72 9.77 -0.90
CA GLY A 47 -1.16 11.14 -0.62
C GLY A 47 -0.51 12.22 -1.49
N THR A 48 0.15 11.86 -2.59
CA THR A 48 0.88 12.80 -3.46
C THR A 48 0.01 13.94 -4.01
N HIS A 49 0.59 15.15 -4.08
CA HIS A 49 -0.07 16.46 -4.21
C HIS A 49 -0.99 16.69 -5.43
N ARG A 50 -1.00 15.80 -6.42
CA ARG A 50 -1.78 15.99 -7.66
C ARG A 50 -3.22 15.48 -7.57
N LEU A 51 -3.58 14.81 -6.47
CA LEU A 51 -4.88 14.16 -6.27
C LEU A 51 -5.39 14.41 -4.85
N PRO A 52 -6.70 14.18 -4.59
CA PRO A 52 -7.24 14.27 -3.23
C PRO A 52 -6.42 13.41 -2.25
N PRO A 53 -6.15 13.92 -1.04
CA PRO A 53 -5.37 13.20 -0.04
C PRO A 53 -6.10 11.92 0.35
N LEU A 54 -5.41 10.79 0.24
CA LEU A 54 -5.88 9.50 0.73
C LEU A 54 -5.06 9.12 1.96
N TYR A 55 -5.75 8.65 2.99
CA TYR A 55 -5.16 8.05 4.17
C TYR A 55 -5.66 6.63 4.31
N VAL A 56 -4.73 5.69 4.35
CA VAL A 56 -5.02 4.27 4.56
C VAL A 56 -4.49 3.85 5.92
N PRO A 57 -5.36 3.49 6.89
CA PRO A 57 -4.98 3.02 8.20
C PRO A 57 -4.49 1.56 8.13
N LEU A 58 -3.38 1.33 7.43
CA LEU A 58 -2.80 0.00 7.17
C LEU A 58 -2.54 -0.82 8.44
N TYR A 59 -2.24 -0.15 9.56
CA TYR A 59 -2.10 -0.84 10.85
C TYR A 59 -3.43 -1.48 11.29
N THR A 60 -4.53 -0.71 11.23
CA THR A 60 -5.87 -1.19 11.56
C THR A 60 -6.31 -2.28 10.60
N LEU A 61 -6.16 -2.07 9.28
CA LEU A 61 -6.47 -3.07 8.26
C LEU A 61 -5.68 -4.36 8.48
N SER A 62 -4.40 -4.25 8.81
CA SER A 62 -3.56 -5.41 9.14
C SER A 62 -4.06 -6.15 10.39
N LYS A 63 -4.46 -5.43 11.44
CA LYS A 63 -4.99 -6.03 12.67
C LYS A 63 -6.32 -6.75 12.47
N ILE A 64 -7.28 -6.14 11.77
CA ILE A 64 -8.58 -6.76 11.49
C ILE A 64 -8.47 -7.94 10.52
N SER A 65 -7.43 -7.96 9.69
CA SER A 65 -7.19 -9.09 8.76
C SER A 65 -6.69 -10.36 9.44
N HIS A 66 -6.43 -10.34 10.76
CA HIS A 66 -5.93 -11.49 11.53
C HIS A 66 -4.72 -12.20 10.88
N GLY A 67 -3.76 -11.43 10.36
CA GLY A 67 -2.58 -11.95 9.67
C GLY A 67 -2.72 -12.06 8.15
N GLY A 68 -3.93 -11.87 7.61
CA GLY A 68 -4.19 -11.87 6.17
C GLY A 68 -3.34 -10.87 5.38
N PHE A 69 -3.04 -9.70 5.94
CA PHE A 69 -2.11 -8.74 5.34
C PHE A 69 -0.68 -9.28 5.24
N LEU A 70 -0.19 -9.94 6.29
CA LEU A 70 1.15 -10.52 6.31
C LEU A 70 1.26 -11.68 5.30
N ILE A 71 0.24 -12.52 5.21
CA ILE A 71 0.19 -13.62 4.22
C ILE A 71 0.35 -13.06 2.80
N ARG A 72 -0.39 -12.00 2.46
CA ARG A 72 -0.35 -11.36 1.14
C ARG A 72 1.00 -10.70 0.84
N LEU A 73 1.64 -10.09 1.83
CA LEU A 73 3.03 -9.62 1.69
C LEU A 73 3.98 -10.77 1.32
N ARG A 74 3.83 -11.93 1.98
CA ARG A 74 4.65 -13.12 1.70
C ARG A 74 4.33 -13.74 0.35
N GLN A 75 3.07 -13.71 -0.11
CA GLN A 75 2.70 -14.13 -1.46
C GLN A 75 3.41 -13.30 -2.53
N ALA A 76 3.38 -11.97 -2.38
CA ALA A 76 4.11 -11.08 -3.28
C ALA A 76 5.63 -11.34 -3.23
N GLN A 77 6.20 -11.57 -2.04
CA GLN A 77 7.64 -11.76 -1.87
C GLN A 77 8.14 -13.11 -2.41
N TYR A 78 7.52 -14.22 -2.00
CA TYR A 78 8.05 -15.57 -2.23
C TYR A 78 7.47 -16.24 -3.47
N HIS A 79 6.30 -15.80 -3.93
CA HIS A 79 5.60 -16.42 -5.07
C HIS A 79 5.46 -15.47 -6.26
N ASN A 80 5.96 -14.23 -6.14
CA ASN A 80 5.75 -13.17 -7.12
C ASN A 80 4.26 -12.95 -7.47
N ASP A 81 3.37 -13.31 -6.55
CA ASP A 81 1.93 -13.16 -6.71
C ASP A 81 1.47 -11.89 -6.00
N TRP A 82 1.39 -10.82 -6.78
CA TRP A 82 1.05 -9.48 -6.28
C TRP A 82 -0.44 -9.23 -6.20
N HIS A 83 -1.27 -10.01 -6.90
CA HIS A 83 -2.72 -9.79 -6.99
C HIS A 83 -3.38 -9.78 -5.61
N PRO A 84 -3.14 -10.76 -4.71
CA PRO A 84 -3.79 -10.78 -3.40
C PRO A 84 -3.47 -9.54 -2.55
N LEU A 85 -2.26 -9.01 -2.67
CA LEU A 85 -1.83 -7.82 -1.95
C LEU A 85 -2.41 -6.55 -2.57
N ALA A 86 -2.42 -6.44 -3.90
CA ALA A 86 -3.06 -5.34 -4.61
C ALA A 86 -4.56 -5.28 -4.28
N ASP A 87 -5.26 -6.42 -4.33
CA ASP A 87 -6.68 -6.53 -4.00
C ASP A 87 -6.97 -6.14 -2.56
N PHE A 88 -6.12 -6.51 -1.61
CA PHE A 88 -6.30 -6.10 -0.22
C PHE A 88 -6.25 -4.57 -0.06
N ILE A 89 -5.36 -3.91 -0.81
CA ILE A 89 -5.19 -2.47 -0.77
C ILE A 89 -6.34 -1.75 -1.49
N THR A 90 -6.72 -2.21 -2.68
CA THR A 90 -7.83 -1.62 -3.44
C THR A 90 -9.16 -1.78 -2.71
N ASN A 91 -9.47 -2.98 -2.20
CA ASN A 91 -10.68 -3.20 -1.39
C ASN A 91 -10.67 -2.33 -0.12
N GLY A 92 -9.51 -2.16 0.51
CA GLY A 92 -9.35 -1.27 1.66
C GLY A 92 -9.60 0.20 1.30
N LEU A 93 -9.16 0.63 0.12
CA LEU A 93 -9.45 1.97 -0.41
C LEU A 93 -10.92 2.15 -0.73
N ASP A 94 -11.56 1.19 -1.40
CA ASP A 94 -12.98 1.24 -1.75
C ASP A 94 -13.88 1.27 -0.50
N LEU A 95 -13.47 0.58 0.57
CA LEU A 95 -14.15 0.62 1.86
C LEU A 95 -14.08 2.01 2.52
N LEU A 96 -12.94 2.70 2.39
CA LEU A 96 -12.69 4.00 3.05
C LEU A 96 -13.17 5.19 2.21
N TYR A 97 -13.13 5.03 0.90
CA TYR A 97 -13.42 6.05 -0.10
C TYR A 97 -14.34 5.46 -1.18
N PRO A 98 -15.57 5.07 -0.83
CA PRO A 98 -16.49 4.51 -1.79
C PRO A 98 -16.71 5.51 -2.92
N VAL A 99 -16.52 5.05 -4.16
CA VAL A 99 -16.91 5.82 -5.32
C VAL A 99 -18.43 5.89 -5.29
N HIS A 100 -18.98 7.00 -4.82
CA HIS A 100 -20.40 7.26 -5.00
C HIS A 100 -20.63 7.37 -6.50
N SER A 101 -21.25 6.35 -7.10
CA SER A 101 -21.85 6.46 -8.41
C SER A 101 -22.88 7.58 -8.30
N SER A 102 -22.51 8.79 -8.73
CA SER A 102 -23.47 9.85 -8.98
C SER A 102 -24.45 9.28 -10.00
N SER A 103 -25.64 8.90 -9.51
CA SER A 103 -26.78 8.54 -10.32
C SER A 103 -27.20 9.80 -11.05
N GLY A 104 -26.70 9.97 -12.27
CA GLY A 104 -27.16 10.95 -13.24
C GLY A 104 -27.94 10.23 -14.33
#